data_AF-A0A525CX87-F1
#
_entry.id   AF-A0A525CX87-F1
#
_cell.length_a   1.000
_cell.length_b   1.000
_cell.length_c   1.000
_cell.angle_alpha   90.00
_cell.angle_beta   90.00
_cell.angle_gamma   90.00
#
_symmetry.space_group_name_H-M   'P 1'
#
loop_
_entity.id
_entity.type
_entity.pdbx_description
1 polymer ?
#
loop_
_entity_poly.entity_id
_entity_poly.type
_entity_poly.pdbx_seq_one_letter_code
_entity_poly.pdbx_strand_id
1 'polypeptide(L)' 'MNAVKLRLRIYLLLLLLVLVIGSLGFMYFENLSFLDSIYMNIVTMSTVGYGDIQPTTVWGKFVVIFIIVGGVASPVVVE' A
#
# COMPACT_ATOMS: atom_id res chain seq x y z
N MET A 1 17.52 -20.37 -13.40
CA MET A 1 16.58 -19.36 -13.94
C MET A 1 15.20 -19.32 -13.27
N ASN A 2 14.72 -20.41 -12.62
CA ASN A 2 13.38 -20.44 -11.99
C ASN A 2 13.32 -19.77 -10.60
N ALA A 3 14.40 -19.83 -9.81
CA ALA A 3 14.41 -19.25 -8.46
C ALA A 3 14.25 -17.72 -8.46
N VAL A 4 14.86 -17.01 -9.42
CA VAL A 4 14.72 -15.56 -9.57
C VAL A 4 13.32 -15.18 -10.04
N LYS A 5 12.77 -15.90 -11.03
CA LYS A 5 11.38 -15.70 -11.49
C LYS A 5 10.36 -15.95 -10.38
N LEU A 6 10.58 -16.95 -9.53
CA LEU A 6 9.72 -17.26 -8.38
C LEU A 6 9.77 -16.14 -7.33
N ARG A 7 10.98 -15.65 -6.98
CA ARG A 7 11.15 -14.52 -6.05
C ARG A 7 10.43 -13.27 -6.57
N LEU A 8 10.63 -12.90 -7.83
CA LEU A 8 9.95 -11.77 -8.47
C LEU A 8 8.43 -11.92 -8.45
N ARG A 9 7.91 -13.13 -8.71
CA ARG A 9 6.47 -13.39 -8.68
C ARG A 9 5.89 -13.25 -7.27
N ILE A 10 6.62 -13.68 -6.24
CA ILE A 10 6.23 -13.52 -4.84
C ILE A 10 6.19 -12.04 -4.46
N TYR A 11 7.20 -11.26 -4.84
CA TYR A 11 7.22 -9.81 -4.57
C TYR A 11 6.06 -9.08 -5.26
N LEU A 12 5.78 -9.39 -6.53
CA LEU A 12 4.64 -8.82 -7.25
C LEU A 12 3.29 -9.17 -6.61
N LEU A 13 3.14 -10.42 -6.14
CA LEU A 13 1.92 -10.86 -5.45
C LEU A 13 1.76 -10.17 -4.10
N LEU A 14 2.83 -10.00 -3.33
CA LEU A 14 2.81 -9.27 -2.05
C LEU A 14 2.44 -7.80 -2.26
N LEU A 15 3.03 -7.14 -3.27
CA LEU A 15 2.72 -5.75 -3.61
C LEU A 15 1.25 -5.59 -4.02
N LEU A 16 0.73 -6.48 -4.86
CA LEU A 16 -0.68 -6.50 -5.23
C LEU A 16 -1.59 -6.71 -4.01
N LEU A 17 -1.20 -7.59 -3.09
CA LEU A 17 -1.97 -7.89 -1.89
C LEU A 17 -2.05 -6.67 -0.95
N VAL A 18 -0.93 -5.96 -0.74
CA VAL A 18 -0.93 -4.71 0.04
C VAL A 18 -1.75 -3.62 -0.66
N LEU A 19 -1.67 -3.51 -1.99
CA LEU A 19 -2.48 -2.56 -2.74
C LEU A 19 -3.98 -2.83 -2.58
N VAL A 20 -4.41 -4.08 -2.67
CA VAL A 20 -5.83 -4.45 -2.53
C VAL A 20 -6.31 -4.22 -1.10
N ILE A 21 -5.57 -4.71 -0.09
CA ILE A 21 -5.96 -4.57 1.32
C ILE A 21 -5.98 -3.11 1.75
N GLY A 22 -4.95 -2.33 1.38
CA GLY A 22 -4.89 -0.91 1.73
C GLY A 22 -6.00 -0.10 1.08
N SER A 23 -6.28 -0.35 -0.22
CA SER A 23 -7.36 0.35 -0.93
C SER A 23 -8.73 0.02 -0.35
N LEU A 24 -9.00 -1.25 -0.02
CA LEU A 24 -10.24 -1.65 0.65
C LEU A 24 -10.37 -1.03 2.05
N GLY A 25 -9.27 -0.95 2.79
CA GLY A 25 -9.24 -0.27 4.09
C GLY A 25 -9.62 1.21 3.97
N PHE A 26 -9.06 1.90 2.97
CA PHE A 26 -9.39 3.30 2.72
C PHE A 26 -10.83 3.51 2.24
N MET A 27 -11.34 2.65 1.36
CA MET A 27 -12.74 2.71 0.95
C MET A 27 -13.70 2.51 2.15
N TYR A 28 -13.38 1.60 3.05
CA TYR A 28 -14.27 1.27 4.18
C TYR A 28 -14.17 2.29 5.33
N PHE A 29 -12.96 2.69 5.73
CA PHE A 29 -12.77 3.56 6.90
C PHE A 29 -12.80 5.04 6.57
N GLU A 30 -12.33 5.45 5.38
CA GLU A 30 -12.31 6.87 4.97
C GLU A 30 -13.40 7.21 3.96
N ASN A 31 -14.25 6.24 3.56
CA ASN A 31 -15.28 6.41 2.53
C ASN A 31 -14.74 7.00 1.22
N LEU A 32 -13.48 6.72 0.90
CA LEU A 32 -12.84 7.19 -0.33
C LEU A 32 -13.38 6.44 -1.54
N SER A 33 -13.40 7.12 -2.69
CA SER A 33 -13.71 6.46 -3.96
C SER A 33 -12.63 5.42 -4.28
N PHE A 34 -12.93 4.45 -5.15
CA PHE A 34 -11.96 3.43 -5.54
C PHE A 34 -10.67 4.01 -6.10
N LEU A 35 -10.78 5.06 -6.93
CA LEU A 35 -9.62 5.72 -7.53
C LEU A 35 -8.81 6.50 -6.50
N ASP A 36 -9.48 7.24 -5.60
CA ASP A 36 -8.80 8.00 -4.55
C ASP A 36 -8.10 7.08 -3.54
N SER A 37 -8.72 5.93 -3.24
CA SER A 37 -8.16 4.91 -2.35
C SER A 37 -6.89 4.30 -2.92
N ILE A 38 -6.89 3.96 -4.22
CA ILE A 38 -5.70 3.46 -4.90
C ILE A 38 -4.62 4.54 -4.97
N TYR A 39 -4.99 5.76 -5.34
CA TYR A 39 -4.08 6.89 -5.41
C TYR A 39 -3.39 7.13 -4.06
N MET A 40 -4.16 7.23 -2.98
CA MET A 40 -3.65 7.41 -1.62
C MET A 40 -2.71 6.26 -1.21
N ASN A 41 -3.08 5.02 -1.55
CA ASN A 41 -2.25 3.85 -1.25
C ASN A 41 -0.92 3.88 -2.02
N ILE A 42 -0.93 4.19 -3.32
CA ILE A 42 0.29 4.33 -4.14
C ILE A 42 1.17 5.47 -3.63
N VAL A 43 0.60 6.63 -3.34
CA VAL A 43 1.33 7.81 -2.82
C VAL A 43 1.98 7.50 -1.46
N THR A 44 1.32 6.69 -0.63
CA THR A 44 1.84 6.24 0.66
C THR A 44 2.95 5.19 0.49
N MET A 45 2.73 4.16 -0.33
CA MET A 45 3.72 3.09 -0.57
C MET A 45 4.97 3.60 -1.29
N SER A 46 4.82 4.59 -2.18
CA SER A 46 5.93 5.25 -2.87
C SER A 46 6.67 6.28 -2.01
N THR A 47 6.24 6.46 -0.76
CA THR A 47 6.76 7.46 0.20
C THR A 47 6.74 8.90 -0.31
N VAL A 48 5.96 9.19 -1.36
CA VAL A 48 5.81 10.53 -1.93
C VAL A 48 5.02 11.43 -0.97
N GLY A 49 3.90 10.93 -0.44
CA GLY A 49 3.15 11.60 0.62
C GLY A 49 2.70 13.04 0.32
N TYR A 50 2.05 13.28 -0.82
CA TYR A 50 1.62 14.63 -1.23
C TYR A 50 0.76 15.37 -0.20
N GLY A 51 0.00 14.63 0.63
CA GLY A 51 -0.83 15.19 1.70
C GLY A 51 -2.12 15.85 1.24
N ASP A 52 -2.47 15.70 -0.04
CA ASP A 52 -3.74 16.14 -0.64
C ASP A 52 -4.93 15.27 -0.18
N ILE A 53 -4.72 13.96 -0.06
CA ILE A 53 -5.67 13.01 0.53
C ILE A 53 -5.01 12.37 1.74
N GLN A 54 -5.59 12.58 2.93
CA GLN A 54 -5.05 12.10 4.20
C GLN A 54 -6.12 11.39 5.03
N PRO A 55 -5.74 10.38 5.82
CA PRO A 55 -6.71 9.67 6.65
C PRO A 55 -7.16 10.57 7.81
N THR A 56 -8.46 10.82 7.89
CA THR A 56 -9.06 11.64 8.94
C THR A 56 -9.50 10.79 10.13
N THR A 57 -9.85 9.53 9.90
CA THR A 57 -10.31 8.60 10.92
C THR A 57 -9.15 7.92 11.62
N VAL A 58 -9.38 7.52 12.87
CA VAL A 58 -8.41 6.74 13.66
C VAL A 58 -8.09 5.41 12.95
N TRP A 59 -9.10 4.77 12.37
CA TRP A 59 -8.94 3.50 11.67
C TRP A 59 -8.19 3.65 10.33
N GLY A 60 -8.44 4.71 9.57
CA GLY A 60 -7.68 5.00 8.35
C GLY A 60 -6.20 5.28 8.64
N LYS A 61 -5.88 5.91 9.78
CA LYS A 61 -4.49 6.06 10.24
C LYS A 61 -3.83 4.71 10.54
N PHE A 62 -4.56 3.78 11.16
CA PHE A 62 -4.06 2.41 11.36
C PHE A 62 -3.81 1.69 10.03
N VAL A 63 -4.66 1.89 9.02
CA VAL A 63 -4.45 1.36 7.67
C VAL A 63 -3.17 1.92 7.07
N VAL A 64 -2.92 3.24 7.16
CA VAL A 64 -1.66 3.85 6.71
C VAL A 64 -0.45 3.24 7.43
N ILE A 65 -0.49 3.09 8.76
CA ILE A 65 0.61 2.50 9.53
C ILE A 65 0.88 1.06 9.05
N PHE A 66 -0.16 0.27 8.81
CA PHE A 66 -0.03 -1.09 8.31
C PHE A 66 0.59 -1.14 6.91
N ILE A 67 0.18 -0.23 6.02
CA ILE A 67 0.75 -0.10 4.66
C ILE A 67 2.20 0.35 4.71
N ILE A 68 2.60 1.24 5.63
CA ILE A 68 3.99 1.66 5.74
C ILE A 68 4.85 0.49 6.24
N VAL A 69 4.43 -0.21 7.30
CA VAL A 69 5.18 -1.34 7.84
C VAL A 69 5.25 -2.52 6.85
N GLY A 70 4.15 -2.83 6.15
CA GLY A 70 4.06 -3.97 5.24
C GLY A 70 4.43 -3.69 3.78
N GLY A 71 4.20 -2.46 3.31
CA GLY A 71 4.31 -2.06 1.91
C GLY A 71 5.57 -1.28 1.58
N VAL A 72 6.02 -0.36 2.46
CA VAL A 72 7.28 0.39 2.26
C VAL A 72 8.51 -0.46 2.54
N ALA A 73 8.36 -1.60 3.24
CA ALA A 73 9.43 -2.60 3.36
C ALA A 73 9.62 -3.45 2.08
N SER A 74 8.67 -3.42 1.13
CA SER A 74 8.73 -4.19 -0.11
C SER A 74 9.61 -3.57 -1.20
N PRO A 75 9.69 -2.25 -1.39
CA PRO A 75 10.70 -1.68 -2.27
C PRO A 75 12.00 -1.54 -1.47
N VAL A 76 12.97 -2.40 -1.78
CA VAL A 76 14.39 -2.07 -1.54
C VAL A 76 14.81 -2.12 -0.07
N VAL A 77 14.70 -3.30 0.56
CA VAL A 77 15.81 -3.78 1.40
C VAL A 77 16.36 -5.03 0.71
N VAL A 78 16.97 -4.78 -0.44
CA VAL A 78 17.92 -5.69 -1.07
C VAL A 78 19.26 -4.98 -0.95
N GLU A 79 19.85 -5.06 0.24
CA GLU A 79 21.31 -5.15 0.35
C GLU A 79 21.69 -6.63 0.27
#